data_AF-A0A162THE7-F1
#
_entry.id   AF-A0A162THE7-F1
#
_cell.length_a   1.000
_cell.length_b   1.000
_cell.length_c   1.000
_cell.angle_alpha   90.00
_cell.angle_beta   90.00
_cell.angle_gamma   90.00
#
_symmetry.space_group_name_H-M   'P 1'
#
loop_
_entity.id
_entity.type
_entity.pdbx_description
1 polymer ?
#
loop_
_entity_poly.entity_id
_entity_poly.type
_entity_poly.pdbx_seq_one_letter_code
_entity_poly.pdbx_strand_id
1 'polypeptide(L)'
;MFTPVQIFADWLIYNVFGIAKESRLGSAVNFFVFDTIKIFILLLIIIYVITFIRSFFPPEKTRKILAKSKGSTFIGHILAALLGIVTPFCSCSAVPLFIGFVEAGVPLGVTFSFLVAAPMVNEVALGLLYGLFGIKIALIYVVSGEVIAIVSGIIIGKLKMEKHVEEYVYEMQMNSDVELPDPNTKERLIDSWNFTKDLIKKIWIYVIIGIAIGGLYMDGFQQEH
;
A
#
# COMPACT_ATOMS: atom_id res chain seq x y z
N MET A 1 -1.80 18.93 -16.06
CA MET A 1 -1.75 17.45 -16.18
C MET A 1 -3.14 16.80 -16.08
N PHE A 2 -4.08 17.32 -15.27
CA PHE A 2 -5.49 16.83 -15.20
C PHE A 2 -6.51 17.66 -16.01
N THR A 3 -6.04 18.51 -16.92
CA THR A 3 -6.85 19.37 -17.80
C THR A 3 -7.99 18.64 -18.53
N PRO A 4 -7.82 17.40 -19.04
CA PRO A 4 -8.90 16.65 -19.68
C PRO A 4 -10.04 16.27 -18.73
N VAL A 5 -9.72 15.96 -17.47
CA VAL A 5 -10.70 15.61 -16.42
C VAL A 5 -11.49 16.86 -16.01
N GLN A 6 -10.81 18.00 -15.98
CA GLN A 6 -11.40 19.31 -15.71
C GLN A 6 -12.40 19.71 -16.80
N ILE A 7 -12.05 19.49 -18.08
CA ILE A 7 -12.95 19.72 -19.22
C ILE A 7 -14.18 18.81 -19.18
N PHE A 8 -14.01 17.54 -18.77
CA PHE A 8 -15.14 16.62 -18.63
C PHE A 8 -16.06 16.99 -17.47
N ALA A 9 -15.50 17.36 -16.31
CA ALA A 9 -16.27 17.83 -15.16
C ALA A 9 -17.03 19.13 -15.50
N ASP A 10 -16.37 20.07 -16.17
CA ASP A 10 -17.00 21.31 -16.64
C ASP A 10 -18.14 21.05 -17.64
N TRP A 11 -17.93 20.13 -18.59
CA TRP A 11 -18.97 19.75 -19.54
C TRP A 11 -20.16 19.07 -18.84
N LEU A 12 -19.90 18.16 -17.91
CA LEU A 12 -20.95 17.43 -17.20
C LEU A 12 -21.77 18.35 -16.28
N ILE A 13 -21.12 19.27 -15.56
CA ILE A 13 -21.80 20.14 -14.59
C ILE A 13 -22.48 21.32 -15.29
N TYR A 14 -21.78 22.00 -16.19
CA TYR A 14 -22.25 23.26 -16.76
C TYR A 14 -23.10 23.08 -18.02
N ASN A 15 -22.87 22.03 -18.82
CA ASN A 15 -23.68 21.76 -20.02
C ASN A 15 -24.77 20.70 -19.82
N VAL A 16 -24.55 19.65 -19.01
CA VAL A 16 -25.56 18.59 -18.83
C VAL A 16 -26.49 18.89 -17.65
N PHE A 17 -25.97 19.35 -16.51
CA PHE A 17 -26.79 19.73 -15.35
C PHE A 17 -27.28 21.19 -15.39
N GLY A 18 -26.75 22.03 -16.29
CA GLY A 18 -27.24 23.40 -16.52
C GLY A 18 -27.09 24.35 -15.32
N ILE A 19 -26.19 24.05 -14.39
CA ILE A 19 -26.01 24.84 -13.17
C ILE A 19 -25.15 26.07 -13.48
N ALA A 20 -25.59 27.27 -13.06
CA ALA A 20 -24.86 28.50 -13.32
C ALA A 20 -23.45 28.48 -12.67
N LYS A 21 -22.43 28.80 -13.48
CA LYS A 21 -21.00 28.87 -13.09
C LYS A 21 -20.72 29.81 -11.91
N GLU A 22 -21.60 30.79 -11.71
CA GLU A 22 -21.56 31.85 -10.69
C GLU A 22 -22.22 31.43 -9.35
N SER A 23 -22.90 30.29 -9.29
CA SER A 23 -23.61 29.84 -8.08
C SER A 23 -22.70 29.02 -7.14
N ARG A 24 -22.76 29.30 -5.83
CA ARG A 24 -21.99 28.57 -4.79
C ARG A 24 -22.20 27.05 -4.84
N LEU A 25 -23.41 26.62 -5.19
CA LEU A 25 -23.73 25.20 -5.39
C LEU A 25 -23.06 24.63 -6.65
N GLY A 26 -22.98 25.40 -7.73
CA GLY A 26 -22.35 24.97 -8.99
C GLY A 26 -20.83 24.79 -8.85
N SER A 27 -20.15 25.66 -8.10
CA SER A 27 -18.72 25.51 -7.81
C SER A 27 -18.44 24.32 -6.90
N ALA A 28 -19.26 24.11 -5.85
CA ALA A 28 -19.10 22.99 -4.92
C ALA A 28 -19.33 21.62 -5.61
N VAL A 29 -20.35 21.50 -6.47
CA VAL A 29 -20.63 20.26 -7.20
C VAL A 29 -19.55 19.99 -8.27
N ASN A 30 -19.06 21.03 -8.96
CA ASN A 30 -17.96 20.89 -9.91
C ASN A 30 -16.67 20.40 -9.21
N PHE A 31 -16.32 21.01 -8.08
CA PHE A 31 -15.19 20.59 -7.25
C PHE A 31 -15.35 19.13 -6.79
N PHE A 32 -16.53 18.77 -6.26
CA PHE A 32 -16.82 17.40 -5.82
C PHE A 32 -16.65 16.38 -6.95
N VAL A 33 -17.20 16.65 -8.14
CA VAL A 33 -17.10 15.73 -9.29
C VAL A 33 -15.66 15.66 -9.81
N PHE A 34 -14.98 16.80 -9.93
CA PHE A 34 -13.60 16.84 -10.39
C PHE A 34 -12.67 16.07 -9.46
N ASP A 35 -12.73 16.31 -8.14
CA ASP A 35 -11.88 15.63 -7.18
C ASP A 35 -12.26 14.17 -6.98
N THR A 36 -13.54 13.81 -7.08
CA THR A 36 -13.96 12.39 -7.12
C THR A 36 -13.31 11.67 -8.30
N ILE A 37 -13.48 12.18 -9.53
CA ILE A 37 -12.92 11.51 -10.71
C ILE A 37 -11.38 11.46 -10.62
N LYS A 38 -10.75 12.55 -10.19
CA LYS A 38 -9.29 12.64 -10.05
C LYS A 38 -8.74 11.65 -9.04
N ILE A 39 -9.34 11.54 -7.84
CA ILE A 39 -8.90 10.61 -6.80
C ILE A 39 -9.11 9.16 -7.25
N PHE A 40 -10.25 8.84 -7.88
CA PHE A 40 -10.47 7.48 -8.39
C PHE A 40 -9.48 7.09 -9.49
N ILE A 41 -9.15 8.00 -10.42
CA ILE A 41 -8.13 7.74 -11.45
C ILE A 41 -6.76 7.53 -10.80
N LEU A 42 -6.38 8.41 -9.86
CA LEU A 42 -5.09 8.33 -9.18
C LEU A 42 -4.97 7.02 -8.38
N LEU A 43 -6.01 6.66 -7.62
CA LEU A 43 -6.07 5.41 -6.86
C LEU A 43 -6.00 4.20 -7.78
N LEU A 44 -6.74 4.18 -8.88
CA LEU A 44 -6.73 3.07 -9.82
C LEU A 44 -5.32 2.87 -10.41
N ILE A 45 -4.68 3.94 -10.88
CA ILE A 45 -3.33 3.87 -11.46
C ILE A 45 -2.33 3.40 -10.41
N ILE A 46 -2.32 4.01 -9.22
CA ILE A 46 -1.37 3.67 -8.15
C ILE A 46 -1.57 2.22 -7.69
N ILE A 47 -2.80 1.80 -7.40
CA ILE A 47 -3.12 0.44 -6.97
C ILE A 47 -2.74 -0.56 -8.06
N TYR A 48 -3.04 -0.27 -9.33
CA TYR A 48 -2.69 -1.14 -10.45
C TYR A 48 -1.17 -1.28 -10.61
N VAL A 49 -0.42 -0.18 -10.57
CA VAL A 49 1.06 -0.20 -10.69
C VAL A 49 1.67 -0.96 -9.52
N ILE A 50 1.23 -0.69 -8.29
CA ILE A 50 1.71 -1.38 -7.08
C ILE A 50 1.42 -2.89 -7.16
N THR A 51 0.20 -3.26 -7.56
CA THR A 51 -0.21 -4.66 -7.67
C THR A 51 0.53 -5.37 -8.80
N PHE A 52 0.78 -4.68 -9.91
CA PHE A 52 1.58 -5.18 -11.03
C PHE A 52 3.03 -5.42 -10.63
N ILE A 53 3.68 -4.46 -9.96
CA ILE A 53 5.04 -4.61 -9.43
C ILE A 53 5.09 -5.77 -8.43
N ARG A 54 4.10 -5.89 -7.55
CA ARG A 54 3.98 -7.00 -6.60
C ARG A 54 3.93 -8.36 -7.30
N SER A 55 3.29 -8.44 -8.46
CA SER A 55 3.21 -9.66 -9.26
C SER A 55 4.59 -10.18 -9.71
N PHE A 56 5.60 -9.31 -9.82
CA PHE A 56 6.98 -9.70 -10.11
C PHE A 56 7.74 -10.26 -8.90
N PHE A 57 7.28 -9.98 -7.67
CA PHE A 57 7.88 -10.44 -6.41
C PHE A 57 6.94 -11.40 -5.67
N PRO A 58 6.75 -12.64 -6.17
CA PRO A 58 5.84 -13.59 -5.56
C PRO A 58 6.27 -13.94 -4.11
N PRO A 59 5.33 -13.92 -3.16
CA PRO A 59 5.53 -14.30 -1.76
C PRO A 59 6.33 -15.59 -1.57
N GLU A 60 6.08 -16.60 -2.41
CA GLU A 60 6.64 -17.94 -2.23
C GLU A 60 8.16 -17.97 -2.44
N LYS A 61 8.69 -17.18 -3.37
CA LYS A 61 10.14 -17.10 -3.62
C LYS A 61 10.84 -16.44 -2.45
N THR A 62 10.25 -15.36 -1.94
CA THR A 62 10.73 -14.62 -0.77
C THR A 62 10.77 -15.50 0.48
N ARG A 63 9.69 -16.27 0.71
CA ARG A 63 9.58 -17.27 1.79
C ARG A 63 10.69 -18.32 1.71
N LYS A 64 10.97 -18.89 0.53
CA LYS A 64 12.04 -19.89 0.34
C LYS A 64 13.44 -19.34 0.62
N ILE A 65 13.72 -18.08 0.27
CA ILE A 65 15.01 -17.42 0.54
C ILE A 65 15.21 -17.21 2.04
N LEU A 66 14.20 -16.69 2.74
CA LEU A 66 14.22 -16.47 4.19
C LEU A 66 14.28 -17.79 4.98
N ALA A 67 13.52 -18.81 4.57
CA ALA A 67 13.52 -20.13 5.21
C ALA A 67 14.88 -20.85 5.06
N LYS A 68 15.65 -20.57 3.99
CA LYS A 68 17.00 -21.11 3.78
C LYS A 68 18.06 -20.40 4.65
N SER A 69 17.77 -19.21 5.16
CA SER A 69 18.67 -18.42 6.02
C SER A 69 18.67 -18.85 7.50
N LYS A 70 18.10 -20.02 7.84
CA LYS A 70 18.01 -20.59 9.20
C LYS A 70 19.34 -20.61 9.98
N GLY A 71 20.49 -20.60 9.30
CA GLY A 71 21.82 -20.66 9.93
C GLY A 71 22.32 -19.35 10.57
N SER A 72 21.74 -18.19 10.27
CA SER A 72 22.13 -16.91 10.87
C SER A 72 20.93 -15.99 11.07
N THR A 73 20.38 -15.99 12.29
CA THR A 73 19.19 -15.22 12.66
C THR A 73 19.36 -13.73 12.38
N PHE A 74 20.58 -13.19 12.57
CA PHE A 74 20.88 -11.78 12.29
C PHE A 74 20.80 -11.43 10.80
N ILE A 75 21.32 -12.29 9.92
CA ILE A 75 21.19 -12.13 8.46
C ILE A 75 19.73 -12.24 8.05
N GLY A 76 18.96 -13.12 8.72
CA GLY A 76 17.51 -13.21 8.54
C GLY A 76 16.79 -11.89 8.77
N HIS A 77 17.09 -11.19 9.88
CA HIS A 77 16.49 -9.88 10.18
C HIS A 77 16.79 -8.84 9.10
N ILE A 78 18.05 -8.76 8.65
CA ILE A 78 18.45 -7.81 7.59
C ILE A 78 17.74 -8.13 6.27
N LEU A 79 17.72 -9.41 5.87
CA LEU A 79 17.04 -9.83 4.65
C LEU A 79 15.53 -9.55 4.72
N ALA A 80 14.91 -9.79 5.86
CA ALA A 80 13.48 -9.54 6.08
C ALA A 80 13.13 -8.05 6.00
N ALA A 81 13.95 -7.19 6.61
CA ALA A 81 13.75 -5.74 6.58
C ALA A 81 13.96 -5.17 5.17
N LEU A 82 15.07 -5.54 4.49
CA LEU A 82 15.32 -5.19 3.09
C LEU A 82 14.21 -5.65 2.15
N LEU A 83 13.67 -6.85 2.37
CA LEU A 83 12.52 -7.32 1.61
C LEU A 83 11.30 -6.42 1.84
N GLY A 84 11.02 -6.02 3.08
CA GLY A 84 9.97 -5.06 3.40
C GLY A 84 10.08 -3.74 2.62
N ILE A 85 11.31 -3.23 2.44
CA ILE A 85 11.58 -2.02 1.65
C ILE A 85 11.37 -2.22 0.15
N VAL A 86 11.88 -3.32 -0.39
CA VAL A 86 11.86 -3.57 -1.84
C VAL A 86 10.46 -3.96 -2.31
N THR A 87 9.64 -4.53 -1.41
CA THR A 87 8.30 -4.99 -1.75
C THR A 87 7.27 -3.89 -1.50
N PRO A 88 6.43 -3.56 -2.49
CA PRO A 88 5.37 -2.56 -2.35
C PRO A 88 4.16 -3.16 -1.63
N PHE A 89 4.37 -3.81 -0.49
CA PHE A 89 3.30 -4.40 0.28
C PHE A 89 2.63 -3.33 1.13
N CYS A 90 1.41 -2.98 0.77
CA CYS A 90 0.55 -2.22 1.66
C CYS A 90 0.31 -3.00 2.97
N SER A 91 -0.09 -2.28 4.02
CA SER A 91 -0.54 -2.87 5.30
C SER A 91 -1.60 -3.96 5.10
N CYS A 92 -2.45 -3.82 4.07
CA CYS A 92 -3.45 -4.80 3.65
C CYS A 92 -2.88 -6.17 3.24
N SER A 93 -1.61 -6.20 2.85
CA SER A 93 -0.94 -7.36 2.25
C SER A 93 0.19 -7.91 3.10
N ALA A 94 0.71 -7.11 4.01
CA ALA A 94 1.76 -7.49 4.95
C ALA A 94 1.29 -8.57 5.94
N VAL A 95 0.01 -8.55 6.34
CA VAL A 95 -0.53 -9.48 7.35
C VAL A 95 -0.61 -10.94 6.83
N PRO A 96 -1.22 -11.24 5.66
CA PRO A 96 -1.20 -12.61 5.13
C PRO A 96 0.21 -13.15 4.85
N LEU A 97 1.13 -12.26 4.48
CA LEU A 97 2.53 -12.59 4.27
C LEU A 97 3.26 -12.96 5.56
N PHE A 98 3.02 -12.19 6.63
CA PHE A 98 3.53 -12.49 7.96
C PHE A 98 3.10 -13.88 8.40
N ILE A 99 1.81 -14.20 8.25
CA ILE A 99 1.23 -15.51 8.58
C ILE A 99 1.94 -16.61 7.78
N GLY A 100 2.05 -16.45 6.45
CA GLY A 100 2.73 -17.43 5.59
C GLY A 100 4.23 -17.61 5.85
N PHE A 101 4.93 -16.61 6.41
CA PHE A 101 6.33 -16.73 6.85
C PHE A 101 6.45 -17.48 8.17
N VAL A 102 5.55 -17.25 9.13
CA VAL A 102 5.51 -17.97 10.40
C VAL A 102 5.23 -19.46 10.15
N GLU A 103 4.24 -19.78 9.30
CA GLU A 103 3.95 -21.15 8.87
C GLU A 103 5.13 -21.84 8.20
N ALA A 104 5.93 -21.10 7.43
CA ALA A 104 7.14 -21.62 6.78
C ALA A 104 8.27 -21.97 7.77
N GLY A 105 8.06 -21.69 9.07
CA GLY A 105 9.04 -21.89 10.12
C GLY A 105 10.14 -20.82 10.12
N VAL A 106 9.87 -19.62 9.60
CA VAL A 106 10.76 -18.46 9.79
C VAL A 106 10.62 -17.98 11.24
N PRO A 107 11.73 -17.71 11.96
CA PRO A 107 11.66 -17.22 13.34
C PRO A 107 10.79 -15.97 13.47
N LEU A 108 9.90 -15.94 14.45
CA LEU A 108 8.92 -14.85 14.61
C LEU A 108 9.55 -13.46 14.60
N GLY A 109 10.68 -13.28 15.30
CA GLY A 109 11.39 -11.99 15.32
C GLY A 109 11.87 -11.51 13.95
N VAL A 110 12.25 -12.43 13.06
CA VAL A 110 12.65 -12.11 11.68
C VAL A 110 11.43 -11.64 10.89
N THR A 111 10.31 -12.34 11.01
CA THR A 111 9.04 -11.97 10.38
C THR A 111 8.53 -10.61 10.85
N PHE A 112 8.71 -10.28 12.14
CA PHE A 112 8.38 -8.95 12.67
C PHE A 112 9.25 -7.84 12.09
N SER A 113 10.52 -8.13 11.76
CA SER A 113 11.39 -7.13 11.10
C SER A 113 10.83 -6.74 9.75
N PHE A 114 10.36 -7.72 8.97
CA PHE A 114 9.65 -7.48 7.71
C PHE A 114 8.33 -6.72 7.93
N LEU A 115 7.51 -7.15 8.91
CA LEU A 115 6.20 -6.54 9.18
C LEU A 115 6.33 -5.07 9.59
N VAL A 116 7.36 -4.72 10.36
CA VAL A 116 7.64 -3.33 10.76
C VAL A 116 8.27 -2.54 9.61
N ALA A 117 9.17 -3.13 8.82
CA ALA A 117 9.80 -2.45 7.68
C ALA A 117 8.79 -2.06 6.60
N ALA A 118 7.84 -2.96 6.26
CA ALA A 118 6.89 -2.79 5.17
C ALA A 118 6.07 -1.47 5.20
N PRO A 119 5.44 -1.06 6.33
CA PRO A 119 4.76 0.24 6.40
C PRO A 119 5.71 1.42 6.64
N MET A 120 6.91 1.17 7.16
CA MET A 120 7.78 2.21 7.70
C MET A 120 8.65 2.86 6.64
N VAL A 121 8.98 2.15 5.56
CA VAL A 121 9.69 2.66 4.40
C VAL A 121 8.84 2.39 3.17
N ASN A 122 8.09 3.38 2.71
CA ASN A 122 7.26 3.27 1.50
C ASN A 122 7.86 4.08 0.33
N GLU A 123 7.59 3.64 -0.89
CA GLU A 123 8.15 4.21 -2.12
C GLU A 123 7.65 5.64 -2.41
N VAL A 124 6.41 5.95 -2.04
CA VAL A 124 5.81 7.29 -2.13
C VAL A 124 6.50 8.26 -1.17
N ALA A 125 6.70 7.86 0.09
CA ALA A 125 7.39 8.66 1.10
C ALA A 125 8.85 8.89 0.70
N LEU A 126 9.51 7.85 0.19
CA LEU A 126 10.87 7.95 -0.35
C LEU A 126 10.94 8.93 -1.53
N GLY A 127 10.03 8.81 -2.49
CA GLY A 127 9.96 9.70 -3.65
C GLY A 127 9.71 11.16 -3.26
N LEU A 128 8.85 11.38 -2.26
CA LEU A 128 8.55 12.71 -1.73
C LEU A 128 9.75 13.31 -0.99
N LEU A 129 10.39 12.54 -0.10
CA LEU A 129 11.60 12.96 0.62
C LEU A 129 12.75 13.25 -0.36
N TYR A 130 12.93 12.40 -1.37
CA TYR A 130 13.93 12.60 -2.41
C TYR A 130 13.67 13.89 -3.20
N GLY A 131 12.41 14.14 -3.59
CA GLY A 131 12.03 15.34 -4.34
C GLY A 131 12.16 16.65 -3.55
N LEU A 132 11.84 16.61 -2.25
CA LEU A 132 11.85 17.80 -1.39
C LEU A 132 13.23 18.10 -0.80
N PHE A 133 13.92 17.06 -0.33
CA PHE A 133 15.10 17.17 0.52
C PHE A 133 16.37 16.56 -0.10
N GLY A 134 16.24 15.91 -1.25
CA GLY A 134 17.34 15.26 -1.96
C GLY A 134 17.74 13.90 -1.37
N ILE A 135 18.70 13.26 -2.05
CA ILE A 135 19.10 11.87 -1.78
C ILE A 135 19.68 11.65 -0.38
N LYS A 136 20.35 12.65 0.21
CA LYS A 136 21.00 12.52 1.53
C LYS A 136 19.97 12.23 2.61
N ILE A 137 18.86 12.97 2.60
CA ILE A 137 17.80 12.85 3.62
C ILE A 137 16.96 11.60 3.36
N ALA A 138 16.70 11.26 2.09
CA ALA A 138 16.04 10.01 1.73
C ALA A 138 16.82 8.77 2.21
N LEU A 139 18.15 8.76 2.07
CA LEU A 139 18.99 7.66 2.56
C LEU A 139 18.98 7.56 4.09
N ILE A 140 19.06 8.68 4.81
CA ILE A 140 18.98 8.68 6.28
C ILE A 140 17.65 8.09 6.75
N TYR A 141 16.55 8.48 6.10
CA TYR A 141 15.22 7.93 6.39
C TYR A 141 15.19 6.41 6.21
N VAL A 142 15.66 5.90 5.06
CA VAL A 142 15.71 4.46 4.78
C VAL A 142 16.54 3.70 5.80
N VAL A 143 17.77 4.18 6.07
CA VAL A 143 18.68 3.50 7.00
C VAL A 143 18.13 3.54 8.42
N SER A 144 17.56 4.66 8.85
CA SER A 144 16.92 4.75 10.17
C SER A 144 15.72 3.81 10.26
N GLY A 145 14.95 3.68 9.18
CA GLY A 145 13.84 2.75 9.05
C GLY A 145 14.27 1.30 9.21
N GLU A 146 15.27 0.87 8.43
CA GLU A 146 15.87 -0.46 8.53
C GLU A 146 16.35 -0.79 9.95
N VAL A 147 17.08 0.13 10.57
CA VAL A 147 17.64 -0.09 11.91
C VAL A 147 16.53 -0.31 12.92
N ILE A 148 15.48 0.52 12.90
CA ILE A 148 14.34 0.37 13.82
C ILE A 148 13.62 -0.96 13.57
N ALA A 149 13.39 -1.32 12.30
CA ALA A 149 12.75 -2.58 11.94
C ALA A 149 13.54 -3.79 12.45
N ILE A 150 14.85 -3.83 12.19
CA ILE A 150 15.74 -4.90 12.64
C ILE A 150 15.79 -4.97 14.17
N VAL A 151 15.99 -3.83 14.85
CA VAL A 151 16.05 -3.78 16.32
C VAL A 151 14.74 -4.24 16.94
N SER A 152 13.60 -3.79 16.44
CA SER A 152 12.28 -4.20 16.93
C SER A 152 12.07 -5.71 16.78
N GLY A 153 12.43 -6.29 15.64
CA GLY A 153 12.30 -7.72 15.40
C GLY A 153 13.26 -8.56 16.26
N ILE A 154 14.48 -8.08 16.50
CA ILE A 154 15.42 -8.72 17.43
C ILE A 154 14.88 -8.72 18.85
N ILE A 155 14.33 -7.58 19.31
CA ILE A 155 13.73 -7.46 20.65
C ILE A 155 12.56 -8.44 20.79
N ILE A 156 11.65 -8.47 19.82
CA ILE A 156 10.50 -9.38 19.82
C ILE A 156 10.94 -10.85 19.82
N GLY A 157 11.96 -11.19 19.01
CA GLY A 157 12.54 -12.52 19.00
C GLY A 157 13.16 -12.92 20.34
N LYS A 158 13.89 -12.00 20.99
CA LYS A 158 14.50 -12.25 22.31
C LYS A 158 13.46 -12.41 23.43
N LEU A 159 12.34 -11.70 23.34
CA LEU A 159 11.24 -11.80 24.31
C LEU A 159 10.43 -13.10 24.19
N LYS A 160 10.70 -13.94 23.16
CA LYS A 160 9.94 -15.17 22.88
C LYS A 160 8.44 -14.94 22.91
N MET A 161 8.03 -13.88 22.20
CA MET A 161 6.63 -13.46 22.09
C MET A 161 5.77 -14.46 21.29
N GLU A 162 6.35 -15.57 20.83
CA GLU A 162 5.69 -16.67 20.11
C GLU A 162 4.44 -17.17 20.83
N LYS A 163 4.47 -17.18 22.17
CA LYS A 163 3.35 -17.59 23.04
C LYS A 163 2.17 -16.61 23.10
N HIS A 164 2.30 -15.40 22.54
CA HIS A 164 1.22 -14.40 22.48
C HIS A 164 0.64 -14.24 21.07
N VAL A 165 1.20 -14.96 20.10
CA VAL A 165 0.66 -14.99 18.74
C VAL A 165 -0.48 -15.99 18.74
N GLU A 166 -1.64 -15.54 18.26
CA GLU A 166 -2.84 -16.37 18.15
C GLU A 166 -2.57 -17.66 17.37
N GLU A 167 -3.15 -18.76 17.86
CA GLU A 167 -2.87 -20.11 17.35
C GLU A 167 -3.28 -20.27 15.87
N TYR A 168 -4.28 -19.50 15.42
CA TYR A 168 -4.72 -19.46 14.02
C TYR A 168 -3.60 -19.09 13.04
N VAL A 169 -2.57 -18.34 13.49
CA VAL A 169 -1.42 -17.94 12.65
C VAL A 169 -0.54 -19.14 12.31
N TYR A 170 -0.55 -20.18 13.14
CA TYR A 170 0.19 -21.42 12.92
C TYR A 170 -0.66 -22.50 12.22
N GLU A 171 -1.99 -22.40 12.31
CA GLU A 171 -2.93 -23.38 11.76
C GLU A 171 -3.52 -23.01 10.40
N MET A 172 -3.38 -21.76 9.96
CA MET A 172 -3.86 -21.35 8.63
C MET A 172 -3.08 -22.15 7.58
N GLN A 173 -3.66 -23.24 7.06
CA GLN A 173 -3.12 -23.85 5.85
C GLN A 173 -3.46 -22.90 4.70
N MET A 174 -2.63 -21.89 4.47
CA MET A 174 -2.52 -21.39 3.11
C MET A 174 -2.04 -22.57 2.29
N ASN A 175 -2.90 -23.12 1.42
CA ASN A 175 -2.58 -24.11 0.39
C ASN A 175 -1.47 -23.55 -0.54
N SER A 176 -0.26 -23.46 0.00
CA SER A 176 0.95 -22.92 -0.62
C SER A 176 1.82 -24.03 -1.19
N ASP A 177 1.41 -25.29 -0.98
CA ASP A 177 1.93 -26.48 -1.66
C ASP A 177 1.26 -26.71 -3.03
N VAL A 178 0.37 -25.80 -3.44
CA VAL A 178 0.10 -25.64 -4.86
C VAL A 178 1.33 -24.90 -5.41
N GLU A 179 2.23 -25.63 -6.09
CA GLU A 179 3.06 -25.02 -7.12
C GLU A 179 2.10 -24.33 -8.09
N LEU A 180 1.79 -23.06 -7.83
CA LEU A 180 1.10 -22.24 -8.79
C LEU A 180 2.00 -22.27 -10.03
N PRO A 181 1.52 -22.79 -11.17
CA PRO A 181 2.26 -22.72 -12.42
C PRO A 181 2.69 -21.28 -12.59
N ASP A 182 3.97 -21.00 -12.92
CA ASP A 182 4.47 -19.64 -13.09
C ASP A 182 3.45 -18.87 -13.95
N PRO A 183 2.63 -17.98 -13.34
CA PRO A 183 1.39 -17.57 -13.96
C PRO A 183 1.77 -16.80 -15.20
N ASN A 184 1.20 -17.19 -16.33
CA ASN A 184 1.47 -16.52 -17.59
C ASN A 184 1.12 -15.03 -17.41
N THR A 185 1.81 -14.12 -18.10
CA THR A 185 1.66 -12.66 -17.94
C THR A 185 0.20 -12.19 -17.97
N LYS A 186 -0.69 -12.94 -18.64
CA LYS A 186 -2.13 -12.71 -18.71
C LYS A 186 -2.89 -13.04 -17.41
N GLU A 187 -2.53 -14.11 -16.71
CA GLU A 187 -3.15 -14.48 -15.41
C GLU A 187 -2.74 -13.49 -14.33
N ARG A 188 -1.46 -13.07 -14.33
CA ARG A 188 -0.96 -11.97 -13.47
C ARG A 188 -1.76 -10.67 -13.64
N LEU A 189 -2.13 -10.33 -14.88
CA LEU A 189 -2.93 -9.15 -15.19
C LEU A 189 -4.37 -9.28 -14.66
N ILE A 190 -4.98 -10.46 -14.80
CA ILE A 190 -6.37 -10.71 -14.37
C ILE A 190 -6.48 -10.66 -12.84
N ASP A 191 -5.54 -11.28 -12.13
CA ASP A 191 -5.53 -11.28 -10.66
C ASP A 191 -5.30 -9.89 -10.10
N SER A 192 -4.35 -9.15 -10.70
CA SER A 192 -4.09 -7.76 -10.32
C SER A 192 -5.32 -6.88 -10.52
N TRP A 193 -6.07 -7.09 -11.60
CA TRP A 193 -7.30 -6.35 -11.91
C TRP A 193 -8.45 -6.69 -10.96
N ASN A 194 -8.63 -7.97 -10.62
CA ASN A 194 -9.64 -8.40 -9.67
C ASN A 194 -9.37 -7.85 -8.26
N PHE A 195 -8.11 -7.90 -7.81
CA PHE A 195 -7.71 -7.33 -6.53
C PHE A 195 -7.92 -5.81 -6.49
N THR A 196 -7.56 -5.11 -7.58
CA THR A 196 -7.81 -3.67 -7.73
C THR A 196 -9.30 -3.34 -7.63
N LYS A 197 -10.15 -4.11 -8.31
CA LYS A 197 -11.62 -3.93 -8.25
C LYS A 197 -12.17 -4.12 -6.84
N ASP A 198 -11.72 -5.14 -6.13
CA ASP A 198 -12.18 -5.42 -4.77
C ASP A 198 -11.71 -4.34 -3.78
N LEU A 199 -10.49 -3.82 -3.95
CA LEU A 199 -10.00 -2.71 -3.14
C LEU A 199 -10.86 -1.45 -3.37
N ILE A 200 -11.11 -1.12 -4.64
CA ILE A 200 -11.96 0.03 -5.01
C ILE A 200 -13.37 -0.15 -4.44
N LYS A 201 -13.97 -1.35 -4.55
CA LYS A 201 -15.29 -1.66 -3.98
C LYS A 201 -15.37 -1.55 -2.45
N LYS A 202 -14.26 -1.71 -1.74
CA LYS A 202 -14.22 -1.52 -0.28
C LYS A 202 -14.03 -0.05 0.10
N ILE A 203 -13.31 0.72 -0.72
CA ILE A 203 -12.84 2.06 -0.35
C ILE A 203 -13.73 3.19 -0.93
N TRP A 204 -14.47 2.94 -2.01
CA TRP A 204 -15.24 3.97 -2.73
C TRP A 204 -16.19 4.78 -1.83
N ILE A 205 -16.90 4.13 -0.90
CA ILE A 205 -17.87 4.82 -0.02
C ILE A 205 -17.15 5.81 0.92
N TYR A 206 -15.99 5.42 1.44
CA TYR A 206 -15.19 6.25 2.34
C TYR A 206 -14.57 7.44 1.61
N VAL A 207 -14.12 7.22 0.38
CA VAL A 207 -13.59 8.29 -0.49
C VAL A 207 -14.69 9.31 -0.79
N ILE A 208 -15.88 8.86 -1.18
CA ILE A 208 -17.02 9.74 -1.46
C ILE A 208 -17.40 10.56 -0.23
N ILE A 209 -17.49 9.93 0.94
CA ILE A 209 -17.80 10.63 2.19
C ILE A 209 -16.72 11.66 2.54
N GLY A 210 -15.43 11.30 2.40
CA GLY A 210 -14.33 12.21 2.66
C GLY A 210 -14.32 13.44 1.75
N ILE A 211 -14.59 13.26 0.45
CA ILE A 211 -14.68 14.34 -0.52
C ILE A 211 -15.93 15.20 -0.27
N ALA A 212 -17.06 14.58 0.09
CA ALA A 212 -18.28 15.32 0.44
C ALA A 212 -18.05 16.22 1.66
N ILE A 213 -17.39 15.72 2.71
CA ILE A 213 -17.02 16.50 3.90
C ILE A 213 -16.02 17.61 3.51
N GLY A 214 -15.01 17.29 2.68
CA GLY A 214 -14.02 18.26 2.21
C GLY A 214 -14.65 19.41 1.40
N GLY A 215 -15.60 19.10 0.51
CA GLY A 215 -16.35 20.10 -0.26
C GLY A 215 -17.22 21.00 0.60
N LEU A 216 -17.85 20.46 1.65
CA LEU A 216 -18.61 21.23 2.63
C LEU A 216 -17.72 22.16 3.47
N TYR A 217 -16.47 21.79 3.75
CA TYR A 217 -15.52 22.64 4.47
C TYR A 217 -14.88 23.72 3.59
N MET A 218 -14.81 23.49 2.27
CA MET A 218 -14.27 24.47 1.32
C MET A 218 -15.16 25.71 1.17
N ASP A 219 -16.45 25.60 1.51
CA ASP A 219 -17.36 26.76 1.68
C ASP A 219 -16.89 27.75 2.76
N GLY A 220 -16.02 27.33 3.70
CA GLY A 220 -15.45 28.19 4.74
C GLY A 220 -14.13 28.88 4.37
N PHE A 221 -13.34 28.33 3.42
CA PHE A 221 -12.00 28.85 3.09
C PHE A 221 -11.97 29.89 1.97
N GLN A 222 -13.03 30.03 1.16
CA GLN A 222 -13.16 31.10 0.16
C GLN A 222 -13.59 32.47 0.76
N GLN A 223 -13.72 32.59 2.08
CA GLN A 223 -14.11 33.84 2.75
C GLN A 223 -12.94 34.65 3.33
N GLU A 224 -11.70 34.15 3.28
CA GLU A 224 -10.51 34.84 3.84
C GLU A 224 -9.48 35.36 2.82
N HIS A 225 -9.73 35.23 1.51
CA HIS A 225 -8.90 35.89 0.47
C HIS A 225 -9.73 36.45 -0.68
#